data_AF-A0A072UCX6-F1
#
_entry.id   AF-A0A072UCX6-F1
#
_cell.length_a   1.000
_cell.length_b   1.000
_cell.length_c   1.000
_cell.angle_alpha   90.00
_cell.angle_beta   90.00
_cell.angle_gamma   90.00
#
_symmetry.space_group_name_H-M   'P 1'
#
loop_
_entity.id
_entity.type
_entity.pdbx_description
1 polymer ?
#
loop_
_entity_poly.entity_id
_entity_poly.type
_entity_poly.pdbx_seq_one_letter_code
_entity_poly.pdbx_strand_id
1 'polypeptide(L)'
;MGLPRFGRPKNGDELSSNLFVANCGPAVGISDDEIASVFSKFGELNGVYAADDSGTRVIVSFSDVGSAQSAFMALHGKPCPELGGRSLFIRYSVLQPNPQELLQSVDSRPWNSLAKRRVQHYGYEFCYDIRNVNTKRCLGELPSFLSPILERISSCPTFKNADPDRIVLDQLTVNEYPPGVGLSPHIDTHSAFEDLIFSLSLAGPCIMEFRRYGDGDWRPRVASSIDTKVDCPEDGSNCIKRAIYLPPRSLLLLSGEARYAWHHYIPHHKIDKVDGKVIRRASRRVSFTLRKVRAGLCKCEFPQYCDSQR
;
A
#
# COMPACT_ATOMS: atom_id res chain seq x y z
N MET A 1 6.44 -20.90 2.34
CA MET A 1 5.60 -19.84 1.73
C MET A 1 4.29 -19.80 2.49
N GLY A 2 3.71 -18.61 2.70
CA GLY A 2 2.37 -18.53 3.27
C GLY A 2 1.33 -19.01 2.25
N LEU A 3 0.18 -19.49 2.71
CA LEU A 3 -0.92 -19.82 1.78
C LEU A 3 -1.42 -18.54 1.08
N PRO A 4 -1.77 -18.62 -0.22
CA PRO A 4 -2.33 -17.48 -0.93
C PRO A 4 -3.59 -16.99 -0.22
N ARG A 5 -3.72 -15.67 -0.08
CA ARG A 5 -4.87 -15.06 0.56
C ARG A 5 -5.78 -14.46 -0.47
N PHE A 6 -7.08 -14.64 -0.31
CA PHE A 6 -8.09 -14.09 -1.20
C PHE A 6 -9.03 -13.19 -0.41
N GLY A 7 -9.71 -12.29 -1.12
CA GLY A 7 -10.66 -11.37 -0.51
C GLY A 7 -11.73 -10.94 -1.50
N ARG A 8 -12.80 -10.34 -0.97
CA ARG A 8 -13.91 -9.88 -1.80
C ARG A 8 -13.44 -8.81 -2.81
N PRO A 9 -13.91 -8.84 -4.07
CA PRO A 9 -13.69 -7.76 -5.01
C PRO A 9 -14.29 -6.45 -4.47
N LYS A 10 -13.73 -5.31 -4.88
CA LYS A 10 -14.14 -3.99 -4.35
C LYS A 10 -15.55 -3.61 -4.80
N ASN A 11 -15.89 -3.94 -6.05
CA ASN A 11 -17.24 -3.82 -6.58
C ASN A 11 -17.78 -5.24 -6.61
N GLY A 12 -18.91 -5.51 -5.95
CA GLY A 12 -19.38 -6.88 -5.67
C GLY A 12 -19.55 -7.82 -6.87
N ASP A 13 -19.48 -7.30 -8.09
CA ASP A 13 -19.71 -7.98 -9.37
C ASP A 13 -18.46 -8.03 -10.28
N GLU A 14 -17.28 -7.65 -9.77
CA GLU A 14 -16.04 -7.75 -10.55
C GLU A 14 -15.68 -9.22 -10.79
N LEU A 15 -15.66 -9.62 -12.06
CA LEU A 15 -15.27 -10.97 -12.49
C LEU A 15 -13.83 -11.25 -12.07
N SER A 16 -13.57 -12.48 -11.65
CA SER A 16 -12.23 -12.96 -11.33
C SER A 16 -12.08 -14.43 -11.70
N SER A 17 -10.85 -14.87 -11.96
CA SER A 17 -10.53 -16.28 -12.11
C SER A 17 -10.62 -17.06 -10.79
N ASN A 18 -10.83 -16.38 -9.65
CA ASN A 18 -10.96 -17.05 -8.35
C ASN A 18 -12.38 -16.94 -7.81
N LEU A 19 -12.87 -18.06 -7.28
CA LEU A 19 -14.21 -18.21 -6.74
C LEU A 19 -14.15 -18.54 -5.25
N PHE A 20 -14.79 -17.74 -4.43
CA PHE A 20 -15.15 -18.13 -3.07
C PHE A 20 -16.37 -19.05 -3.13
N VAL A 21 -16.25 -20.26 -2.58
CA VAL A 21 -17.28 -21.30 -2.61
C VAL A 21 -17.63 -21.68 -1.17
N ALA A 22 -18.84 -21.33 -0.74
CA ALA A 22 -19.36 -21.75 0.56
C ALA A 22 -20.16 -23.06 0.46
N ASN A 23 -20.34 -23.71 1.62
CA ASN A 23 -20.96 -25.04 1.75
C ASN A 23 -20.13 -26.13 1.05
N CYS A 24 -18.81 -25.94 1.05
CA CYS A 24 -17.84 -26.75 0.32
C CYS A 24 -16.52 -26.71 1.07
N GLY A 25 -15.94 -27.87 1.41
CA GLY A 25 -14.67 -27.97 2.11
C GLY A 25 -14.59 -29.13 3.12
N PRO A 26 -13.41 -29.37 3.71
CA PRO A 26 -13.15 -30.56 4.53
C PRO A 26 -14.07 -30.69 5.75
N ALA A 27 -14.42 -29.57 6.40
CA ALA A 27 -15.29 -29.60 7.58
C ALA A 27 -16.76 -29.93 7.26
N VAL A 28 -17.17 -29.87 5.99
CA VAL A 28 -18.48 -30.34 5.52
C VAL A 28 -18.40 -31.72 4.84
N GLY A 29 -17.26 -32.41 4.98
CA GLY A 29 -17.05 -33.77 4.48
C GLY A 29 -16.71 -33.86 2.99
N ILE A 30 -16.12 -32.82 2.41
CA ILE A 30 -15.69 -32.80 1.01
C ILE A 30 -14.20 -32.46 0.97
N SER A 31 -13.38 -33.34 0.41
CA SER A 31 -11.94 -33.11 0.26
C SER A 31 -11.62 -32.10 -0.86
N ASP A 32 -10.46 -31.46 -0.76
CA ASP A 32 -10.01 -30.50 -1.79
C ASP A 32 -9.87 -31.17 -3.18
N ASP A 33 -9.54 -32.47 -3.23
CA ASP A 33 -9.44 -33.25 -4.47
C ASP A 33 -10.82 -33.49 -5.13
N GLU A 34 -11.85 -33.77 -4.33
CA GLU A 34 -13.24 -33.90 -4.83
C GLU A 34 -13.72 -32.57 -5.41
N ILE A 35 -13.41 -31.46 -4.74
CA ILE A 35 -13.73 -30.12 -5.21
C ILE A 35 -12.99 -29.85 -6.53
N ALA A 36 -11.69 -30.11 -6.58
CA ALA A 36 -10.89 -29.92 -7.78
C ALA A 36 -11.41 -30.76 -8.97
N SER A 37 -11.83 -32.01 -8.72
CA SER A 37 -12.39 -32.90 -9.74
C SER A 37 -13.67 -32.31 -10.37
N VAL A 38 -14.56 -31.73 -9.57
CA VAL A 38 -15.80 -31.12 -10.05
C VAL A 38 -15.53 -29.81 -10.81
N PHE A 39 -14.68 -28.95 -10.26
CA PHE A 39 -14.42 -27.64 -10.84
C PHE A 39 -13.52 -27.68 -12.08
N SER A 40 -12.63 -28.68 -12.20
CA SER A 40 -11.75 -28.83 -13.37
C SER A 40 -12.49 -29.11 -14.68
N LYS A 41 -13.78 -29.50 -14.62
CA LYS A 41 -14.65 -29.66 -15.79
C LYS A 41 -14.93 -28.34 -16.53
N PHE A 42 -14.74 -27.21 -15.85
CA PHE A 42 -14.98 -25.89 -16.42
C PHE A 42 -13.71 -25.25 -16.97
N GLY A 43 -12.53 -25.78 -16.63
CA GLY A 43 -11.23 -25.29 -17.08
C GLY A 43 -10.09 -25.68 -16.15
N GLU A 44 -8.87 -25.29 -16.51
CA GLU A 44 -7.67 -25.59 -15.75
C GLU A 44 -7.65 -24.85 -14.40
N LEU A 45 -7.31 -25.58 -13.33
CA LEU A 45 -7.23 -25.06 -11.98
C LEU A 45 -5.77 -24.77 -11.59
N ASN A 46 -5.53 -23.59 -11.01
CA ASN A 46 -4.30 -23.31 -10.27
C ASN A 46 -4.31 -24.00 -8.90
N GLY A 47 -5.50 -24.25 -8.34
CA GLY A 47 -5.66 -25.00 -7.10
C GLY A 47 -6.96 -24.71 -6.34
N VAL A 48 -7.15 -25.47 -5.25
CA VAL A 48 -8.18 -25.28 -4.24
C VAL A 48 -7.50 -24.91 -2.93
N TYR A 49 -7.99 -23.84 -2.28
CA TYR A 49 -7.39 -23.30 -1.06
C TYR A 49 -8.45 -23.10 0.02
N ALA A 50 -8.08 -23.19 1.29
CA ALA A 50 -8.99 -22.80 2.38
C ALA A 50 -9.34 -21.30 2.28
N ALA A 51 -10.63 -20.95 2.35
CA ALA A 51 -11.04 -19.55 2.33
C ALA A 51 -10.89 -18.87 3.71
N ASP A 52 -11.05 -19.65 4.78
CA ASP A 52 -10.90 -19.27 6.18
C ASP A 52 -10.62 -20.52 7.02
N ASP A 53 -10.42 -20.35 8.32
CA ASP A 53 -10.10 -21.44 9.25
C ASP A 53 -11.33 -22.32 9.58
N SER A 54 -12.51 -22.04 9.01
CA SER A 54 -13.72 -22.84 9.30
C SER A 54 -13.71 -24.21 8.63
N GLY A 55 -12.96 -24.36 7.53
CA GLY A 55 -12.99 -25.56 6.69
C GLY A 55 -14.33 -25.81 5.97
N THR A 56 -15.29 -24.87 6.05
CA THR A 56 -16.63 -24.99 5.41
C THR A 56 -16.73 -24.23 4.08
N ARG A 57 -15.65 -23.54 3.71
CA ARG A 57 -15.53 -22.68 2.53
C ARG A 57 -14.14 -22.84 1.93
N VAL A 58 -14.08 -22.78 0.60
CA VAL A 58 -12.83 -22.84 -0.15
C VAL A 58 -12.76 -21.70 -1.17
N ILE A 59 -11.55 -21.46 -1.67
CA ILE A 59 -11.28 -20.71 -2.88
C ILE A 59 -10.91 -21.70 -3.97
N VAL A 60 -11.61 -21.66 -5.09
CA VAL A 60 -11.22 -22.36 -6.32
C VAL A 60 -10.59 -21.33 -7.26
N SER A 61 -9.34 -21.56 -7.66
CA SER A 61 -8.60 -20.67 -8.56
C SER A 61 -8.44 -21.31 -9.94
N PHE A 62 -8.96 -20.65 -10.96
CA PHE A 62 -8.79 -21.01 -12.37
C PHE A 62 -7.62 -20.26 -13.01
N SER A 63 -7.06 -20.82 -14.09
CA SER A 63 -6.06 -20.14 -14.91
C SER A 63 -6.64 -18.93 -15.66
N ASP A 64 -7.93 -18.92 -15.96
CA ASP A 64 -8.62 -17.83 -16.66
C ASP A 64 -9.99 -17.46 -16.06
N VAL A 65 -10.51 -16.29 -16.45
CA VAL A 65 -11.78 -15.74 -15.94
C VAL A 65 -13.01 -16.44 -16.55
N GLY A 66 -12.91 -16.93 -17.79
CA GLY A 66 -14.03 -17.57 -18.51
C GLY A 66 -14.40 -18.92 -17.89
N SER A 67 -13.41 -19.70 -17.48
CA SER A 67 -13.60 -20.95 -16.75
C SER A 67 -14.30 -20.73 -15.40
N ALA A 68 -13.86 -19.71 -14.64
CA ALA A 68 -14.50 -19.33 -13.38
C ALA A 68 -15.95 -18.86 -13.59
N GLN A 69 -16.23 -18.13 -14.66
CA GLN A 69 -17.59 -17.70 -15.01
C GLN A 69 -18.49 -18.89 -15.38
N SER A 70 -17.97 -19.84 -16.15
CA SER A 70 -18.68 -21.07 -16.53
C SER A 70 -19.06 -21.89 -15.29
N ALA A 71 -18.11 -22.09 -14.38
CA ALA A 71 -18.34 -22.77 -13.10
C ALA A 71 -19.39 -22.04 -12.24
N PHE A 72 -19.30 -20.71 -12.13
CA PHE A 72 -20.27 -19.89 -11.40
C PHE A 72 -21.68 -20.09 -11.95
N MET A 73 -21.88 -19.96 -13.26
CA MET A 73 -23.20 -20.10 -13.90
C MET A 73 -23.79 -21.51 -13.74
N ALA A 74 -22.93 -22.53 -13.76
CA ALA A 74 -23.35 -23.92 -13.67
C ALA A 74 -23.67 -24.36 -12.24
N LEU A 75 -22.91 -23.90 -11.25
CA LEU A 75 -22.96 -24.45 -9.88
C LEU A 75 -23.59 -23.50 -8.85
N HIS A 76 -23.59 -22.19 -9.08
CA HIS A 76 -24.11 -21.25 -8.07
C HIS A 76 -25.61 -21.45 -7.82
N GLY A 77 -25.96 -21.67 -6.55
CA GLY A 77 -27.35 -21.82 -6.10
C GLY A 77 -28.01 -23.12 -6.54
N LYS A 78 -27.28 -24.01 -7.22
CA LYS A 78 -27.79 -25.26 -7.78
C LYS A 78 -27.23 -26.46 -7.01
N PRO A 79 -28.03 -27.52 -6.78
CA PRO A 79 -27.54 -28.77 -6.20
C PRO A 79 -26.45 -29.39 -7.08
N CYS A 80 -25.34 -29.80 -6.47
CA CYS A 80 -24.25 -30.50 -7.14
C CYS A 80 -24.23 -31.97 -6.68
N PRO A 81 -24.72 -32.93 -7.51
CA PRO A 81 -24.79 -34.35 -7.13
C PRO A 81 -23.44 -34.94 -6.73
N GLU A 82 -22.37 -34.54 -7.42
CA GLU A 82 -21.00 -35.00 -7.18
C GLU A 82 -20.43 -34.53 -5.84
N LEU A 83 -21.02 -33.49 -5.25
CA LEU A 83 -20.68 -32.99 -3.93
C LEU A 83 -21.80 -33.28 -2.92
N GLY A 84 -22.43 -34.45 -3.06
CA GLY A 84 -23.48 -34.93 -2.17
C GLY A 84 -24.82 -34.19 -2.30
N GLY A 85 -25.11 -33.63 -3.48
CA GLY A 85 -26.35 -32.91 -3.76
C GLY A 85 -26.44 -31.52 -3.13
N ARG A 86 -25.33 -30.98 -2.62
CA ARG A 86 -25.31 -29.68 -1.93
C ARG A 86 -25.46 -28.52 -2.91
N SER A 87 -26.23 -27.50 -2.51
CA SER A 87 -26.22 -26.21 -3.20
C SER A 87 -25.01 -25.38 -2.77
N LEU A 88 -24.23 -24.92 -3.74
CA LEU A 88 -23.05 -24.10 -3.52
C LEU A 88 -23.39 -22.61 -3.60
N PHE A 89 -22.85 -21.82 -2.68
CA PHE A 89 -22.95 -20.36 -2.75
C PHE A 89 -21.59 -19.81 -3.19
N ILE A 90 -21.54 -19.35 -4.44
CA ILE A 90 -20.32 -18.94 -5.10
C ILE A 90 -20.30 -17.41 -5.22
N ARG A 91 -19.14 -16.81 -5.02
CA ARG A 91 -18.88 -15.39 -5.29
C ARG A 91 -17.49 -15.25 -5.90
N TYR A 92 -17.28 -14.22 -6.71
CA TYR A 92 -15.92 -13.88 -7.14
C TYR A 92 -15.05 -13.45 -5.95
N SER A 93 -13.77 -13.75 -6.04
CA SER A 93 -12.75 -13.45 -5.05
C SER A 93 -11.48 -13.04 -5.77
N VAL A 94 -10.69 -12.13 -5.21
CA VAL A 94 -9.43 -11.66 -5.80
C VAL A 94 -8.26 -12.01 -4.89
N LEU A 95 -7.15 -12.45 -5.50
CA LEU A 95 -5.90 -12.69 -4.80
C LEU A 95 -5.45 -11.37 -4.13
N GLN A 96 -5.12 -11.47 -2.85
CA GLN A 96 -4.60 -10.37 -2.06
C GLN A 96 -3.07 -10.51 -2.01
N PRO A 97 -2.32 -9.43 -2.25
CA PRO A 97 -0.88 -9.44 -2.06
C PRO A 97 -0.56 -9.90 -0.64
N ASN A 98 0.22 -10.97 -0.50
CA ASN A 98 0.63 -11.48 0.79
C ASN A 98 1.67 -10.50 1.41
N PRO A 99 1.36 -9.81 2.51
CA PRO A 99 2.30 -8.86 3.12
C PRO A 99 3.62 -9.51 3.50
N GLN A 100 3.61 -10.80 3.87
CA GLN A 100 4.81 -11.54 4.23
C GLN A 100 5.71 -11.80 3.02
N GLU A 101 5.15 -12.08 1.84
CA GLU A 101 5.93 -12.24 0.61
C GLU A 101 6.55 -10.93 0.14
N LEU A 102 5.81 -9.82 0.26
CA LEU A 102 6.36 -8.48 0.01
C LEU A 102 7.54 -8.17 0.94
N LEU A 103 7.39 -8.47 2.24
CA LEU A 103 8.45 -8.29 3.23
C LEU A 103 9.65 -9.21 2.96
N GLN A 104 9.43 -10.48 2.63
CA GLN A 104 10.51 -11.42 2.26
C GLN A 104 11.25 -10.99 0.98
N SER A 105 10.52 -10.44 0.00
CA SER A 105 11.09 -9.96 -1.25
C SER A 105 12.04 -8.78 -1.04
N VAL A 106 11.76 -7.89 -0.08
CA VAL A 106 12.68 -6.81 0.29
C VAL A 106 13.76 -7.29 1.25
N ASP A 107 13.46 -8.20 2.17
CA ASP A 107 14.43 -8.71 3.14
C ASP A 107 15.53 -9.56 2.51
N SER A 108 15.24 -10.20 1.37
CA SER A 108 16.24 -10.94 0.58
C SER A 108 17.22 -10.05 -0.19
N ARG A 109 17.06 -8.72 -0.12
CA ARG A 109 17.87 -7.74 -0.85
C ARG A 109 18.67 -6.85 0.11
N PRO A 110 19.82 -6.32 -0.32
CA PRO A 110 20.66 -5.48 0.53
C PRO A 110 19.93 -4.19 0.93
N TRP A 111 20.22 -3.70 2.13
CA TRP A 111 19.65 -2.46 2.67
C TRP A 111 20.72 -1.36 2.73
N ASN A 112 20.33 -0.14 2.35
CA ASN A 112 21.13 1.05 2.56
C ASN A 112 20.80 1.65 3.92
N SER A 113 21.81 1.82 4.79
CA SER A 113 21.62 2.40 6.12
C SER A 113 21.69 3.92 6.08
N LEU A 114 20.67 4.57 6.64
CA LEU A 114 20.69 5.99 6.98
C LEU A 114 20.90 6.13 8.50
N ALA A 115 21.05 7.38 8.98
CA ALA A 115 21.39 7.66 10.38
C ALA A 115 20.49 6.99 11.44
N LYS A 116 19.19 6.78 11.16
CA LYS A 116 18.25 6.19 12.12
C LYS A 116 17.37 5.07 11.55
N ARG A 117 17.40 4.86 10.24
CA ARG A 117 16.51 3.94 9.52
C ARG A 117 17.24 3.35 8.34
N ARG A 118 16.71 2.28 7.74
CA ARG A 118 17.27 1.72 6.51
C ARG A 118 16.28 1.81 5.36
N VAL A 119 16.81 1.86 4.14
CA VAL A 119 16.04 2.06 2.92
C VAL A 119 16.50 1.13 1.80
N GLN A 120 15.62 0.89 0.84
CA GLN A 120 15.94 0.35 -0.48
C GLN A 120 15.29 1.21 -1.55
N HIS A 121 15.93 1.29 -2.71
CA HIS A 121 15.44 2.05 -3.87
C HIS A 121 15.33 1.15 -5.10
N TYR A 122 14.28 1.36 -5.88
CA TYR A 122 14.04 0.66 -7.14
C TYR A 122 13.54 1.65 -8.18
N GLY A 123 13.81 1.36 -9.47
CA GLY A 123 13.58 2.33 -10.52
C GLY A 123 14.67 3.39 -10.53
N TYR A 124 14.65 4.26 -9.53
CA TYR A 124 15.67 5.29 -9.36
C TYR A 124 16.09 5.42 -7.90
N GLU A 125 17.37 5.70 -7.68
CA GLU A 125 17.91 6.02 -6.37
C GLU A 125 17.46 7.42 -5.93
N PHE A 126 17.01 7.56 -4.68
CA PHE A 126 16.81 8.88 -4.08
C PHE A 126 18.11 9.32 -3.40
N CYS A 127 18.80 10.28 -4.00
CA CYS A 127 20.06 10.80 -3.53
C CYS A 127 19.82 11.82 -2.42
N TYR A 128 20.11 11.44 -1.17
CA TYR A 128 19.82 12.26 0.02
C TYR A 128 20.62 13.56 0.09
N ASP A 129 21.84 13.58 -0.44
CA ASP A 129 22.72 14.76 -0.40
C ASP A 129 22.16 15.92 -1.23
N ILE A 130 21.63 15.60 -2.41
CA ILE A 130 20.99 16.57 -3.30
C ILE A 130 19.46 16.64 -3.12
N ARG A 131 18.91 15.78 -2.25
CA ARG A 131 17.47 15.59 -2.03
C ARG A 131 16.67 15.43 -3.34
N ASN A 132 17.22 14.69 -4.29
CA ASN A 132 16.64 14.55 -5.63
C ASN A 132 16.97 13.17 -6.21
N VAL A 133 16.49 12.91 -7.41
CA VAL A 133 16.79 11.73 -8.22
C VAL A 133 17.73 12.13 -9.35
N ASN A 134 18.74 11.31 -9.61
CA ASN A 134 19.53 11.43 -10.84
C ASN A 134 18.80 10.72 -11.99
N THR A 135 18.08 11.49 -12.82
CA THR A 135 17.28 10.96 -13.94
C THR A 135 18.11 10.25 -15.01
N LYS A 136 19.43 10.46 -15.04
CA LYS A 136 20.35 9.75 -15.95
C LYS A 136 20.72 8.35 -15.46
N ARG A 137 20.36 7.99 -14.22
CA ARG A 137 20.79 6.75 -13.57
C ARG A 137 19.59 5.92 -13.09
N CYS A 138 19.01 5.17 -14.02
CA CYS A 138 17.97 4.19 -13.73
C CYS A 138 18.60 2.90 -13.17
N LEU A 139 18.01 2.36 -12.10
CA LEU A 139 18.38 1.10 -11.44
C LEU A 139 17.68 -0.12 -12.07
N GLY A 140 16.93 0.07 -13.16
CA GLY A 140 16.10 -0.94 -13.81
C GLY A 140 14.62 -0.80 -13.48
N GLU A 141 13.78 -1.66 -14.05
CA GLU A 141 12.33 -1.63 -13.86
C GLU A 141 11.93 -1.93 -12.40
N LEU A 142 10.68 -1.58 -12.07
CA LEU A 142 10.10 -1.92 -10.77
C LEU A 142 10.01 -3.45 -10.62
N PRO A 143 10.35 -4.02 -9.44
CA PRO A 143 10.30 -5.47 -9.23
C PRO A 143 8.91 -6.08 -9.44
N SER A 144 8.85 -7.29 -10.00
CA SER A 144 7.60 -8.01 -10.29
C SER A 144 6.71 -8.28 -9.08
N PHE A 145 7.26 -8.34 -7.87
CA PHE A 145 6.45 -8.46 -6.64
C PHE A 145 5.52 -7.26 -6.41
N LEU A 146 5.73 -6.15 -7.13
CA LEU A 146 4.87 -4.97 -7.09
C LEU A 146 3.71 -5.02 -8.08
N SER A 147 3.72 -5.90 -9.09
CA SER A 147 2.68 -5.94 -10.12
C SER A 147 1.26 -5.99 -9.54
N PRO A 148 0.95 -6.85 -8.54
CA PRO A 148 -0.39 -6.88 -7.93
C PRO A 148 -0.79 -5.57 -7.23
N ILE A 149 0.19 -4.79 -6.75
CA ILE A 149 -0.05 -3.49 -6.12
C ILE A 149 -0.31 -2.43 -7.20
N LEU A 150 0.50 -2.42 -8.26
CA LEU A 150 0.37 -1.48 -9.38
C LEU A 150 -0.97 -1.67 -10.10
N GLU A 151 -1.35 -2.92 -10.41
CA GLU A 151 -2.64 -3.26 -11.00
C GLU A 151 -3.81 -2.77 -10.14
N ARG A 152 -3.70 -2.92 -8.81
CA ARG A 152 -4.73 -2.47 -7.86
C ARG A 152 -4.83 -0.96 -7.74
N ILE A 153 -3.71 -0.25 -7.92
CA ILE A 153 -3.69 1.21 -7.99
C ILE A 153 -4.42 1.64 -9.28
N SER A 154 -4.04 1.07 -10.42
CA SER A 154 -4.62 1.40 -11.73
C SER A 154 -6.11 1.08 -11.84
N SER A 155 -6.58 0.00 -11.20
CA SER A 155 -8.01 -0.37 -11.20
C SER A 155 -8.86 0.38 -10.16
N CYS A 156 -8.27 1.27 -9.36
CA CYS A 156 -8.98 1.95 -8.30
C CYS A 156 -10.06 2.90 -8.88
N PRO A 157 -11.33 2.86 -8.40
CA PRO A 157 -12.41 3.72 -8.91
C PRO A 157 -12.10 5.20 -8.94
N THR A 158 -11.30 5.68 -7.99
CA THR A 158 -10.79 7.07 -7.93
C THR A 158 -10.11 7.52 -9.22
N PHE A 159 -9.58 6.58 -10.00
CA PHE A 159 -8.82 6.82 -11.22
C PHE A 159 -9.49 6.28 -12.48
N LYS A 160 -10.72 5.76 -12.43
CA LYS A 160 -11.41 5.17 -13.60
C LYS A 160 -11.59 6.12 -14.78
N ASN A 161 -11.62 7.43 -14.51
CA ASN A 161 -11.71 8.49 -15.52
C ASN A 161 -10.38 9.23 -15.71
N ALA A 162 -9.31 8.80 -15.05
CA ALA A 162 -7.98 9.34 -15.27
C ALA A 162 -7.40 8.72 -16.54
N ASP A 163 -6.66 9.52 -17.28
CA ASP A 163 -5.83 9.04 -18.39
C ASP A 163 -4.92 7.89 -17.88
N PRO A 164 -4.93 6.70 -18.51
CA PRO A 164 -4.05 5.59 -18.14
C PRO A 164 -2.57 6.00 -18.07
N ASP A 165 -2.15 6.95 -18.92
CA ASP A 165 -0.78 7.48 -18.93
C ASP A 165 -0.47 8.34 -17.70
N ARG A 166 -1.48 8.74 -16.93
CA ARG A 166 -1.33 9.57 -15.72
C ARG A 166 -0.88 8.77 -14.49
N ILE A 167 -1.00 7.44 -14.50
CA ILE A 167 -0.61 6.58 -13.38
C ILE A 167 0.52 5.64 -13.80
N VAL A 168 1.60 6.23 -14.30
CA VAL A 168 2.86 5.54 -14.48
C VAL A 168 3.67 5.73 -13.21
N LEU A 169 4.06 4.64 -12.54
CA LEU A 169 4.94 4.69 -11.37
C LEU A 169 6.24 3.98 -11.74
N ASP A 170 7.36 4.68 -11.61
CA ASP A 170 8.68 4.20 -12.05
C ASP A 170 9.74 4.30 -10.95
N GLN A 171 9.38 4.71 -9.74
CA GLN A 171 10.27 4.75 -8.60
C GLN A 171 9.60 4.17 -7.36
N LEU A 172 10.34 3.36 -6.61
CA LEU A 172 9.97 2.92 -5.25
C LEU A 172 11.07 3.26 -4.24
N THR A 173 10.68 3.83 -3.10
CA THR A 173 11.49 3.81 -1.87
C THR A 173 10.82 2.92 -0.83
N VAL A 174 11.53 1.87 -0.41
CA VAL A 174 11.16 1.07 0.77
C VAL A 174 11.85 1.68 1.98
N ASN A 175 11.09 2.03 3.00
CA ASN A 175 11.63 2.49 4.28
C ASN A 175 11.33 1.45 5.36
N GLU A 176 12.31 1.13 6.20
CA GLU A 176 12.10 0.38 7.44
C GLU A 176 12.42 1.23 8.66
N TYR A 177 11.46 1.28 9.59
CA TYR A 177 11.54 2.01 10.84
C TYR A 177 11.60 1.04 12.02
N PRO A 178 12.68 1.08 12.82
CA PRO A 178 12.71 0.49 14.14
C PRO A 178 11.76 1.20 15.13
N PRO A 179 11.47 0.60 16.29
CA PRO A 179 10.59 1.20 17.29
C PRO A 179 11.18 2.50 17.84
N GLY A 180 10.39 3.59 17.85
CA GLY A 180 10.87 4.90 18.29
C GLY A 180 11.47 5.76 17.16
N VAL A 181 11.75 5.17 16.00
CA VAL A 181 12.26 5.90 14.85
C VAL A 181 11.08 6.43 14.03
N GLY A 182 11.14 7.72 13.73
CA GLY A 182 10.22 8.43 12.86
C GLY A 182 10.89 8.95 11.60
N LEU A 183 10.28 9.98 11.02
CA LEU A 183 10.71 10.65 9.80
C LEU A 183 10.46 12.14 9.98
N SER A 184 11.52 12.97 9.96
CA SER A 184 11.42 14.42 10.13
C SER A 184 10.45 15.08 9.15
N PRO A 185 9.83 16.23 9.51
CA PRO A 185 8.86 16.88 8.64
C PRO A 185 9.49 17.30 7.32
N HIS A 186 8.88 16.93 6.20
CA HIS A 186 9.37 17.28 4.86
C HIS A 186 8.23 17.24 3.83
N ILE A 187 8.49 17.88 2.70
CA ILE A 187 7.73 17.71 1.46
C ILE A 187 8.65 16.97 0.49
N ASP A 188 8.09 16.00 -0.25
CA ASP A 188 8.83 15.32 -1.31
C ASP A 188 9.16 16.30 -2.43
N THR A 189 10.44 16.40 -2.79
CA THR A 189 11.00 17.34 -3.77
C THR A 189 10.14 17.46 -5.03
N HIS A 190 9.76 18.69 -5.37
CA HIS A 190 8.77 18.97 -6.42
C HIS A 190 9.36 18.70 -7.80
N SER A 191 10.65 19.01 -7.99
CA SER A 191 11.38 18.72 -9.23
C SER A 191 11.65 17.23 -9.45
N ALA A 192 11.70 16.42 -8.39
CA ALA A 192 11.94 14.98 -8.49
C ALA A 192 10.66 14.19 -8.79
N PHE A 193 9.61 14.58 -8.06
CA PHE A 193 8.26 14.03 -7.96
C PHE A 193 7.19 14.52 -8.94
N GLU A 194 6.45 13.67 -9.65
CA GLU A 194 5.10 14.06 -10.09
C GLU A 194 4.10 14.12 -8.93
N ASP A 195 2.83 14.43 -9.22
CA ASP A 195 1.79 14.73 -8.21
C ASP A 195 1.46 13.53 -7.31
N LEU A 196 1.18 12.37 -7.90
CA LEU A 196 0.68 11.22 -7.16
C LEU A 196 1.82 10.51 -6.39
N ILE A 197 1.72 10.48 -5.05
CA ILE A 197 2.52 9.58 -4.19
C ILE A 197 1.61 8.56 -3.54
N PHE A 198 1.99 7.29 -3.67
CA PHE A 198 1.36 6.22 -2.92
C PHE A 198 2.30 5.71 -1.82
N SER A 199 1.80 5.53 -0.60
CA SER A 199 2.55 4.97 0.52
C SER A 199 1.82 3.78 1.12
N LEU A 200 2.27 2.57 0.81
CA LEU A 200 1.75 1.32 1.37
C LEU A 200 2.42 1.03 2.72
N SER A 201 1.64 0.89 3.78
CA SER A 201 2.15 0.56 5.12
C SER A 201 2.09 -0.96 5.38
N LEU A 202 3.19 -1.54 5.86
CA LEU A 202 3.38 -2.96 6.12
C LEU A 202 4.04 -3.20 7.50
N ALA A 203 3.90 -4.42 8.03
CA ALA A 203 4.44 -4.90 9.31
C ALA A 203 3.93 -4.20 10.59
N GLY A 204 3.96 -2.87 10.67
CA GLY A 204 3.63 -2.10 11.86
C GLY A 204 2.84 -0.83 11.56
N PRO A 205 1.92 -0.41 12.44
CA PRO A 205 1.18 0.84 12.29
C PRO A 205 2.06 2.06 12.60
N CYS A 206 1.61 3.25 12.18
CA CYS A 206 2.07 4.53 12.73
C CYS A 206 1.00 5.61 12.60
N ILE A 207 1.21 6.74 13.29
CA ILE A 207 0.57 8.01 12.92
C ILE A 207 1.52 8.79 12.00
N MET A 208 0.97 9.31 10.90
CA MET A 208 1.62 10.31 10.07
C MET A 208 0.96 11.67 10.35
N GLU A 209 1.76 12.65 10.76
CA GLU A 209 1.30 14.04 10.92
C GLU A 209 1.57 14.84 9.65
N PHE A 210 0.72 15.83 9.42
CA PHE A 210 0.79 16.78 8.33
C PHE A 210 0.79 18.19 8.91
N ARG A 211 1.69 19.05 8.44
CA ARG A 211 1.83 20.44 8.88
C ARG A 211 1.80 21.39 7.70
N ARG A 212 0.93 22.40 7.76
CA ARG A 212 0.81 23.46 6.74
C ARG A 212 1.09 24.81 7.39
N TYR A 213 2.07 25.53 6.84
CA TYR A 213 2.49 26.84 7.34
C TYR A 213 1.88 27.94 6.46
N GLY A 214 1.31 29.00 7.06
CA GLY A 214 0.61 30.07 6.32
C GLY A 214 1.45 30.71 5.19
N ASP A 215 2.71 31.07 5.49
CA ASP A 215 3.56 31.88 4.59
C ASP A 215 4.77 31.13 4.01
N GLY A 216 4.78 29.80 4.08
CA GLY A 216 5.98 29.02 3.72
C GLY A 216 7.17 29.26 4.66
N ASP A 217 6.94 29.85 5.83
CA ASP A 217 7.94 30.01 6.89
C ASP A 217 8.01 28.74 7.74
N TRP A 218 8.54 27.66 7.14
CA TRP A 218 8.77 26.37 7.83
C TRP A 218 10.18 26.29 8.44
N ARG A 219 11.03 27.29 8.22
CA ARG A 219 12.37 27.32 8.81
C ARG A 219 12.22 27.57 10.31
N PRO A 220 12.91 26.82 11.18
CA PRO A 220 12.97 27.18 12.59
C PRO A 220 13.49 28.61 12.69
N ARG A 221 12.75 29.51 13.35
CA ARG A 221 13.32 30.81 13.73
C ARG A 221 14.55 30.51 14.58
N VAL A 222 15.72 30.95 14.11
CA VAL A 222 16.95 30.83 14.90
C VAL A 222 16.66 31.56 16.20
N ALA A 223 16.72 30.84 17.32
CA ALA A 223 16.55 31.44 18.63
C ALA A 223 17.56 32.58 18.74
N SER A 224 17.09 33.83 18.76
CA SER A 224 17.90 34.93 19.25
C SER A 224 18.26 34.57 20.68
N SER A 225 19.54 34.31 20.91
CA SER A 225 20.13 34.08 22.21
C SER A 225 19.80 35.25 23.13
N ILE A 226 18.75 35.12 23.94
CA ILE A 226 18.61 35.67 25.28
C ILE A 226 17.74 34.68 26.06
N ASP A 227 18.35 34.11 27.09
CA ASP A 227 17.74 33.22 28.08
C ASP A 227 16.47 33.83 28.69
N THR A 228 15.42 33.03 28.77
CA THR A 228 14.64 32.86 30.01
C THR A 228 13.81 31.59 29.90
N LYS A 229 14.06 30.66 30.83
CA LYS A 229 13.21 29.49 31.06
C LYS A 229 11.81 29.97 31.46
N VAL A 230 10.86 29.83 30.55
CA VAL A 230 9.43 29.86 30.85
C VAL A 230 8.79 28.70 30.11
N ASP A 231 7.93 27.97 30.83
CA ASP A 231 7.20 26.81 30.37
C ASP A 231 6.54 27.00 29.00
N CYS A 232 6.52 25.88 28.25
CA CYS A 232 5.92 25.65 26.93
C CYS A 232 5.01 26.77 26.40
N PRO A 233 5.45 27.59 25.43
CA PRO A 233 4.53 28.48 24.75
C PRO A 233 3.64 27.63 23.84
N GLU A 234 2.33 27.81 23.96
CA GLU A 234 1.38 27.44 22.90
C GLU A 234 1.92 27.98 21.57
N ASP A 235 2.10 27.05 20.63
CA ASP A 235 2.87 27.19 19.40
C ASP A 235 2.39 28.40 18.57
N GLY A 236 3.06 29.54 18.73
CA GLY A 236 2.83 30.78 17.98
C GLY A 236 3.21 30.70 16.49
N SER A 237 3.24 29.48 15.93
CA SER A 237 3.35 29.27 14.50
C SER A 237 1.96 29.22 13.88
N ASN A 238 1.76 29.97 12.79
CA ASN A 238 0.56 29.92 11.94
C ASN A 238 0.54 28.58 11.18
N CYS A 239 0.46 27.46 11.92
CA CYS A 239 0.68 26.10 11.45
C CYS A 239 -0.54 25.20 11.69
N ILE A 240 -1.22 24.81 10.62
CA ILE A 240 -2.33 23.85 10.69
C ILE A 240 -1.75 22.44 10.78
N LYS A 241 -2.18 21.68 11.81
CA LYS A 241 -1.77 20.29 12.04
C LYS A 241 -2.92 19.33 11.76
N ARG A 242 -2.61 18.21 11.11
CA ARG A 242 -3.51 17.07 10.89
C ARG A 242 -2.74 15.77 11.12
N ALA A 243 -3.43 14.69 11.44
CA ALA A 243 -2.81 13.39 11.68
C ALA A 243 -3.68 12.29 11.10
N ILE A 244 -3.04 11.28 10.50
CA ILE A 244 -3.69 10.12 9.92
C ILE A 244 -3.07 8.86 10.54
N TYR A 245 -3.92 7.97 11.05
CA TYR A 245 -3.50 6.64 11.47
C TYR A 245 -3.33 5.74 10.25
N LEU A 246 -2.14 5.14 10.12
CA LEU A 246 -1.76 4.24 9.02
C LEU A 246 -1.62 2.82 9.57
N PRO A 247 -2.68 1.99 9.56
CA PRO A 247 -2.59 0.59 9.95
C PRO A 247 -1.80 -0.24 8.92
N PRO A 248 -1.29 -1.42 9.28
CA PRO A 248 -0.71 -2.34 8.31
C PRO A 248 -1.74 -2.69 7.23
N ARG A 249 -1.27 -2.78 5.98
CA ARG A 249 -2.05 -3.03 4.75
C ARG A 249 -2.96 -1.88 4.32
N SER A 250 -2.68 -0.65 4.77
CA SER A 250 -3.30 0.56 4.21
C SER A 250 -2.42 1.18 3.14
N LEU A 251 -3.05 1.73 2.10
CA LEU A 251 -2.41 2.56 1.08
C LEU A 251 -2.84 4.02 1.27
N LEU A 252 -1.89 4.90 1.56
CA LEU A 252 -2.09 6.35 1.58
C LEU A 252 -1.81 6.92 0.19
N LEU A 253 -2.65 7.83 -0.30
CA LEU A 253 -2.42 8.64 -1.49
C LEU A 253 -2.22 10.10 -1.08
N LEU A 254 -1.12 10.71 -1.51
CA LEU A 254 -0.91 12.16 -1.47
C LEU A 254 -0.99 12.71 -2.89
N SER A 255 -1.81 13.74 -3.07
CA SER A 255 -1.95 14.49 -4.33
C SER A 255 -2.36 15.93 -4.05
N GLY A 256 -2.18 16.81 -5.03
CA GLY A 256 -2.53 18.23 -4.96
C GLY A 256 -1.86 18.93 -3.78
N GLU A 257 -2.64 19.71 -3.04
CA GLU A 257 -2.12 20.48 -1.89
C GLU A 257 -1.42 19.59 -0.86
N ALA A 258 -2.01 18.42 -0.53
CA ALA A 258 -1.45 17.50 0.47
C ALA A 258 -0.06 17.00 0.07
N ARG A 259 0.22 16.89 -1.24
CA ARG A 259 1.54 16.56 -1.76
C ARG A 259 2.49 17.76 -1.73
N TYR A 260 2.03 18.92 -2.18
CA TYR A 260 2.91 20.05 -2.54
C TYR A 260 3.09 21.12 -1.44
N ALA A 261 2.24 21.14 -0.41
CA ALA A 261 2.27 22.21 0.58
C ALA A 261 2.24 21.71 2.05
N TRP A 262 1.96 20.42 2.27
CA TRP A 262 1.90 19.84 3.60
C TRP A 262 3.15 19.04 3.92
N HIS A 263 3.86 19.43 4.98
CA HIS A 263 4.99 18.67 5.49
C HIS A 263 4.48 17.42 6.19
N HIS A 264 4.79 16.26 5.65
CA HIS A 264 4.44 14.99 6.26
C HIS A 264 5.59 14.51 7.17
N TYR A 265 5.21 13.89 8.28
CA TYR A 265 6.09 13.58 9.42
C TYR A 265 5.64 12.30 10.10
N ILE A 266 6.59 11.48 10.56
CA ILE A 266 6.30 10.37 11.47
C ILE A 266 6.99 10.71 12.81
N PRO A 267 6.26 10.82 13.93
CA PRO A 267 6.83 11.13 15.23
C PRO A 267 7.94 10.18 15.69
N HIS A 268 8.98 10.70 16.36
CA HIS A 268 10.04 9.90 16.99
C HIS A 268 9.63 9.42 18.39
N HIS A 269 8.68 8.49 18.46
CA HIS A 269 8.24 7.90 19.73
C HIS A 269 7.85 6.43 19.58
N LYS A 270 7.69 5.74 20.71
CA LYS A 270 7.36 4.30 20.76
C LYS A 270 5.86 4.03 20.93
N ILE A 271 5.06 5.08 21.13
CA ILE A 271 3.65 4.99 21.50
C ILE A 271 2.87 6.06 20.73
N ASP A 272 1.85 5.65 20.00
CA ASP A 272 0.88 6.50 19.31
C ASP A 272 -0.44 6.55 20.12
N LYS A 273 -1.20 7.65 20.03
CA LYS A 273 -2.56 7.77 20.60
C LYS A 273 -3.58 7.96 19.47
N VAL A 274 -4.53 7.05 19.33
CA VAL A 274 -5.55 7.06 18.27
C VAL A 274 -6.92 6.86 18.91
N ASP A 275 -7.82 7.82 18.77
CA ASP A 275 -9.18 7.79 19.34
C ASP A 275 -9.21 7.41 20.84
N GLY A 276 -8.30 8.01 21.62
CA GLY A 276 -8.13 7.74 23.05
C GLY A 276 -7.42 6.42 23.37
N LYS A 277 -7.16 5.56 22.39
CA LYS A 277 -6.44 4.28 22.56
C LYS A 277 -4.94 4.47 22.40
N VAL A 278 -4.20 3.82 23.28
CA VAL A 278 -2.73 3.80 23.26
C VAL A 278 -2.27 2.63 22.40
N ILE A 279 -1.54 2.93 21.33
CA ILE A 279 -0.99 1.95 20.39
C ILE A 279 0.53 1.95 20.52
N ARG A 280 1.10 0.83 20.98
CA ARG A 280 2.55 0.66 21.00
C ARG A 280 3.05 0.36 19.59
N ARG A 281 4.10 1.05 19.14
CA ARG A 281 4.71 0.77 17.84
C ARG A 281 5.30 -0.65 17.84
N ALA A 282 5.07 -1.35 16.72
CA ALA A 282 5.60 -2.69 16.50
C ALA A 282 7.13 -2.69 16.51
N SER A 283 7.73 -3.88 16.65
CA SER A 283 9.18 -4.09 16.55
C SER A 283 9.75 -3.62 15.21
N ARG A 284 8.91 -3.54 14.18
CA ARG A 284 9.28 -3.16 12.81
C ARG A 284 8.07 -2.53 12.10
N ARG A 285 8.30 -1.44 11.38
CA ARG A 285 7.37 -0.91 10.37
C ARG A 285 8.10 -0.81 9.04
N VAL A 286 7.45 -1.24 7.96
CA VAL A 286 7.96 -1.07 6.59
C VAL A 286 6.94 -0.24 5.79
N SER A 287 7.41 0.65 4.93
CA SER A 287 6.52 1.32 3.98
C SER A 287 7.11 1.38 2.58
N PHE A 288 6.28 1.10 1.59
CA PHE A 288 6.64 1.19 0.17
C PHE A 288 6.07 2.50 -0.37
N THR A 289 6.94 3.41 -0.78
CA THR A 289 6.56 4.73 -1.32
C THR A 289 6.80 4.75 -2.82
N LEU A 290 5.71 4.66 -3.58
CA LEU A 290 5.69 4.60 -5.04
C LEU A 290 5.41 5.99 -5.63
N ARG A 291 6.19 6.37 -6.63
CA ARG A 291 6.20 7.71 -7.25
C ARG A 291 6.51 7.60 -8.74
N LYS A 292 6.22 8.68 -9.47
CA LYS A 292 6.69 8.92 -10.83
C LYS A 292 7.79 9.97 -10.83
N VAL A 293 8.95 9.64 -11.37
CA VAL A 293 10.04 10.61 -11.57
C VAL A 293 9.63 11.63 -12.62
N ARG A 294 9.80 12.91 -12.30
CA ARG A 294 9.45 14.03 -13.17
C ARG A 294 10.55 14.27 -14.20
N ALA A 295 10.16 14.46 -15.47
CA ALA A 295 11.08 14.71 -16.58
C ALA A 295 11.35 16.20 -16.89
N GLY A 296 10.99 17.13 -15.99
CA GLY A 296 11.11 18.57 -16.22
C GLY A 296 10.86 19.41 -14.97
N LEU A 297 10.78 20.74 -15.13
CA LEU A 297 10.53 21.65 -14.02
C LEU A 297 9.11 21.52 -13.48
N CYS A 298 8.96 21.59 -12.16
CA CYS A 298 7.65 21.63 -11.53
C CYS A 298 6.98 23.01 -11.71
N LYS A 299 5.71 23.02 -12.10
CA LYS A 299 4.87 24.21 -12.28
C LYS A 299 3.62 24.18 -11.38
N CYS A 300 3.74 23.60 -10.18
CA CYS A 300 2.63 23.52 -9.23
C CYS A 300 2.16 24.92 -8.77
N GLU A 301 0.94 24.99 -8.24
CA GLU A 301 0.33 26.20 -7.65
C GLU A 301 0.93 26.63 -6.31
N PHE A 302 2.01 25.96 -5.87
CA PHE A 302 2.67 26.16 -4.58
C PHE A 302 4.15 26.61 -4.74
N PRO A 303 4.41 27.76 -5.41
CA PRO A 303 5.77 28.23 -5.69
C PRO A 303 6.59 28.46 -4.41
N GLN A 304 5.94 28.83 -3.31
CA GLN A 304 6.57 29.02 -2.01
C GLN A 304 7.15 27.72 -1.44
N TYR A 305 6.76 26.53 -1.90
CA TYR A 305 7.34 25.25 -1.48
C TYR A 305 8.21 24.58 -2.57
N CYS A 306 8.15 25.11 -3.79
CA CYS A 306 8.67 24.46 -4.98
C CYS A 306 10.13 24.79 -5.26
N ASP A 307 11.00 23.79 -5.26
CA ASP A 307 12.41 23.93 -5.58
C ASP A 307 12.68 24.28 -7.06
N SER A 308 11.75 24.01 -7.98
CA SER A 308 11.86 24.43 -9.38
C SER A 308 11.45 25.88 -9.66
N GLN A 309 10.77 26.55 -8.72
CA GLN A 309 10.20 27.89 -8.90
C GLN A 309 10.86 28.92 -7.98
N ARG A 310 12.00 28.56 -7.37
CA ARG A 310 12.80 29.37 -6.46
C ARG A 310 14.17 29.63 -7.04
#